data_AF-A0A1S1GXL3-F1
#
_entry.id   AF-A0A1S1GXL3-F1
#
_cell.length_a   1.000
_cell.length_b   1.000
_cell.length_c   1.000
_cell.angle_alpha   90.00
_cell.angle_beta   90.00
_cell.angle_gamma   90.00
#
_symmetry.space_group_name_H-M   'P 1'
#
loop_
_entity.id
_entity.type
_entity.pdbx_description
1 polymer ?
#
loop_
_entity_poly.entity_id
_entity_poly.type
_entity_poly.pdbx_seq_one_letter_code
_entity_poly.pdbx_strand_id
1 'polypeptide(L)'
;MLKKLLITLGVFILVIGALMLVGKIYGEHHPNDSVVQGLNKYNPMIPKEAYFVKTNQPVNKEKLDKDFYNYTYKTVGYDEQGDGNKITYTATKKLKTNHYLKLTIKQGQVLNYSEVKTNDIPKNANKNLN
;
A
#
# COMPACT_ATOMS: atom_id res chain seq x y z
N MET A 1 10.77 4.49 -42.48
CA MET A 1 10.55 5.37 -41.30
C MET A 1 9.92 4.62 -40.13
N LEU A 2 8.78 3.92 -40.34
CA LEU A 2 8.08 3.14 -39.31
C LEU A 2 8.95 2.10 -38.58
N LYS A 3 9.77 1.31 -39.29
CA LYS A 3 10.67 0.32 -38.67
C LYS A 3 11.65 0.94 -37.67
N LYS A 4 12.22 2.12 -37.98
CA LYS A 4 13.13 2.83 -37.07
C LYS A 4 12.37 3.34 -35.85
N LEU A 5 11.16 3.88 -36.04
CA LEU A 5 10.30 4.33 -34.94
C LEU A 5 9.92 3.20 -33.99
N LEU A 6 9.54 2.02 -34.52
CA LEU A 6 9.21 0.85 -33.72
C LEU A 6 10.42 0.35 -32.90
N ILE A 7 11.61 0.32 -33.51
CA ILE A 7 12.85 -0.04 -32.80
C ILE A 7 13.13 0.96 -31.67
N THR A 8 13.07 2.27 -31.95
CA THR A 8 13.29 3.30 -30.93
C THR A 8 12.30 3.18 -29.79
N LEU A 9 11.01 2.98 -30.08
CA LEU A 9 9.97 2.79 -29.06
C LEU A 9 10.22 1.52 -28.23
N GLY A 10 10.62 0.41 -28.88
CA GLY A 10 10.97 -0.83 -28.20
C GLY A 10 12.15 -0.65 -27.24
N VAL A 11 13.22 0.01 -27.69
CA VAL A 11 14.39 0.32 -26.83
C VAL A 11 13.95 1.21 -25.66
N PHE A 12 13.12 2.22 -25.89
CA PHE A 12 12.63 3.10 -24.83
C PHE A 12 11.81 2.35 -23.78
N ILE A 13 10.91 1.45 -24.19
CA ILE A 13 10.14 0.59 -23.29
C ILE A 13 11.07 -0.33 -22.48
N LEU A 14 12.09 -0.91 -23.12
CA LEU A 14 13.07 -1.75 -22.43
C LEU A 14 13.86 -0.97 -21.37
N VAL A 15 14.29 0.25 -21.69
CA VAL A 15 14.98 1.13 -20.73
C VAL A 15 14.06 1.48 -19.56
N ILE A 16 12.81 1.84 -19.81
CA ILE A 16 11.83 2.10 -18.75
C ILE A 16 11.63 0.85 -17.87
N GLY A 17 11.49 -0.32 -18.48
CA GLY A 17 11.36 -1.58 -17.76
C GLY A 17 12.56 -1.90 -16.87
N ALA A 18 13.78 -1.67 -17.38
CA ALA A 18 15.00 -1.85 -16.61
C ALA A 18 15.07 -0.88 -15.41
N LEU A 19 14.72 0.40 -15.62
CA LEU A 19 14.64 1.39 -14.54
C LEU A 19 13.61 1.01 -13.47
N MET A 20 12.44 0.48 -13.87
CA MET A 20 11.44 -0.02 -12.94
C MET A 20 11.94 -1.22 -12.11
N LEU A 21 12.70 -2.15 -12.72
CA LEU A 21 13.30 -3.27 -11.99
C LEU A 21 14.35 -2.78 -10.98
N VAL A 22 15.22 -1.87 -11.38
CA VAL A 22 16.22 -1.26 -10.48
C VAL A 22 15.54 -0.54 -9.32
N GLY A 23 14.51 0.27 -9.60
CA GLY A 23 13.74 0.98 -8.57
C GLY A 23 13.07 0.04 -7.57
N LYS A 24 12.50 -1.09 -8.05
CA LYS A 24 11.94 -2.14 -7.19
C LYS A 24 13.01 -2.68 -6.22
N ILE A 25 14.15 -3.15 -6.75
CA ILE A 25 15.23 -3.77 -5.97
C ILE A 25 15.80 -2.75 -4.96
N TYR A 26 15.99 -1.50 -5.37
CA TYR A 26 16.50 -0.46 -4.49
C TYR A 26 15.52 -0.19 -3.33
N GLY A 27 14.22 -0.12 -3.61
CA GLY A 27 13.17 0.10 -2.61
C GLY A 27 13.04 -1.02 -1.58
N GLU A 28 13.34 -2.27 -1.95
CA GLU A 28 13.38 -3.40 -1.01
C GLU A 28 14.49 -3.22 0.05
N HIS A 29 15.62 -2.62 -0.33
CA HIS A 29 16.75 -2.36 0.57
C HIS A 29 16.67 -1.01 1.29
N HIS A 30 15.91 -0.06 0.75
CA HIS A 30 15.73 1.29 1.29
C HIS A 30 14.25 1.60 1.54
N PRO A 31 13.58 0.85 2.43
CA PRO A 31 12.13 0.92 2.60
C PRO A 31 11.64 2.24 3.18
N ASN A 32 12.52 3.13 3.63
CA ASN A 32 12.20 4.45 4.20
C ASN A 32 12.51 5.63 3.26
N ASP A 33 13.00 5.39 2.05
CA ASP A 33 13.26 6.46 1.08
C ASP A 33 11.94 6.93 0.43
N SER A 34 11.54 8.18 0.72
CA SER A 34 10.26 8.74 0.29
C SER A 34 10.16 8.95 -1.22
N VAL A 35 11.28 9.24 -1.90
CA VAL A 35 11.32 9.42 -3.35
C VAL A 35 11.08 8.07 -4.02
N VAL A 36 11.81 7.04 -3.57
CA VAL A 36 11.69 5.69 -4.12
C VAL A 36 10.31 5.11 -3.84
N GLN A 37 9.79 5.25 -2.61
CA GLN A 37 8.41 4.86 -2.29
C GLN A 37 7.39 5.53 -3.22
N GLY A 38 7.54 6.84 -3.45
CA GLY A 38 6.68 7.63 -4.33
C GLY A 38 6.66 7.10 -5.76
N LEU A 39 7.82 6.72 -6.31
CA LEU A 39 7.95 6.12 -7.63
C LEU A 39 7.40 4.68 -7.66
N ASN A 40 7.79 3.86 -6.68
CA ASN A 40 7.44 2.44 -6.59
C ASN A 40 5.94 2.19 -6.38
N LYS A 41 5.22 3.15 -5.78
CA LYS A 41 3.76 3.14 -5.75
C LYS A 41 3.13 2.91 -7.13
N TYR A 42 3.69 3.53 -8.18
CA TYR A 42 3.18 3.44 -9.55
C TYR A 42 3.84 2.35 -10.40
N ASN A 43 4.91 1.73 -9.90
CA ASN A 43 5.62 0.68 -10.60
C ASN A 43 4.74 -0.60 -10.74
N PRO A 44 4.39 -1.04 -11.96
CA PRO A 44 3.54 -2.20 -12.17
C PRO A 44 4.23 -3.54 -11.82
N MET A 45 5.56 -3.57 -11.73
CA MET A 45 6.34 -4.77 -11.41
C MET A 45 6.38 -5.08 -9.90
N ILE A 46 5.85 -4.17 -9.08
CA ILE A 46 5.73 -4.35 -7.63
C ILE A 46 4.34 -4.91 -7.34
N PRO A 47 4.26 -6.14 -6.79
CA PRO A 47 2.98 -6.75 -6.48
C PRO A 47 2.26 -5.97 -5.38
N LYS A 48 0.93 -6.01 -5.43
CA LYS A 48 0.10 -5.51 -4.35
C LYS A 48 -0.09 -6.62 -3.32
N GLU A 49 0.09 -6.28 -2.07
CA GLU A 49 -0.20 -7.14 -0.92
C GLU A 49 -1.53 -6.70 -0.29
N ALA A 50 -2.24 -7.66 0.30
CA ALA A 50 -3.48 -7.42 1.02
C ALA A 50 -3.29 -7.74 2.49
N TYR A 51 -3.61 -6.78 3.36
CA TYR A 51 -3.64 -7.00 4.82
C TYR A 51 -5.01 -6.64 5.36
N PHE A 52 -5.53 -7.48 6.24
CA PHE A 52 -6.79 -7.29 6.93
C PHE A 52 -6.54 -6.74 8.32
N VAL A 53 -7.26 -5.68 8.69
CA VAL A 53 -7.08 -4.99 9.97
C VAL A 53 -8.43 -4.77 10.64
N LYS A 54 -8.43 -4.74 11.97
CA LYS A 54 -9.53 -4.22 12.79
C LYS A 54 -9.22 -2.77 13.13
N THR A 55 -10.15 -1.87 12.85
CA THR A 55 -9.96 -0.43 13.06
C THR A 55 -10.01 -0.08 14.54
N ASN A 56 -9.12 0.83 14.94
CA ASN A 56 -8.98 1.34 16.29
C ASN A 56 -9.08 2.88 16.32
N GLN A 57 -8.90 3.49 17.49
CA GLN A 57 -8.78 4.94 17.57
C GLN A 57 -7.48 5.40 16.89
N PRO A 58 -7.49 6.55 16.20
CA PRO A 58 -6.28 7.10 15.61
C PRO A 58 -5.27 7.47 16.70
N VAL A 59 -3.99 7.24 16.42
CA VAL A 59 -2.87 7.62 17.31
C VAL A 59 -2.48 9.09 17.16
N ASN A 60 -2.88 9.73 16.05
CA ASN A 60 -2.67 11.16 15.83
C ASN A 60 -3.84 11.75 15.02
N LYS A 61 -4.10 13.04 15.25
CA LYS A 61 -5.05 13.86 14.49
C LYS A 61 -4.35 15.17 14.14
N GLU A 62 -4.05 15.35 12.86
CA GLU A 62 -3.44 16.56 12.33
C GLU A 62 -4.50 17.39 11.58
N LYS A 63 -4.48 18.70 11.77
CA LYS A 63 -5.35 19.62 11.02
C LYS A 63 -4.62 20.03 9.73
N LEU A 64 -5.20 19.70 8.57
CA LEU A 64 -4.67 20.09 7.27
C LEU A 64 -5.17 21.48 6.84
N ASP A 65 -6.47 21.75 7.06
CA ASP A 65 -7.12 23.02 6.79
C ASP A 65 -8.36 23.17 7.70
N LYS A 66 -9.13 24.27 7.60
CA LYS A 66 -10.29 24.64 8.44
C LYS A 66 -11.02 23.45 9.06
N ASP A 67 -11.59 22.58 8.21
CA ASP A 67 -12.37 21.40 8.60
C ASP A 67 -11.80 20.08 8.04
N PHE A 68 -10.57 20.11 7.51
CA PHE A 68 -9.90 18.93 6.98
C PHE A 68 -8.85 18.43 7.96
N TYR A 69 -8.96 17.14 8.29
CA TYR A 69 -8.06 16.48 9.22
C TYR A 69 -7.41 15.27 8.56
N ASN A 70 -6.19 14.96 8.99
CA ASN A 70 -5.52 13.71 8.69
C ASN A 70 -5.41 12.90 9.98
N TYR A 71 -5.94 11.69 9.97
CA TYR A 71 -5.93 10.78 11.11
C TYR A 71 -4.91 9.69 10.85
N THR A 72 -3.94 9.51 11.75
CA THR A 72 -2.94 8.46 11.65
C THR A 72 -3.35 7.27 12.50
N TYR A 73 -3.25 6.08 11.93
CA TYR A 73 -3.56 4.81 12.56
C TYR A 73 -2.32 3.94 12.60
N LYS A 74 -2.15 3.21 13.70
CA LYS A 74 -1.15 2.14 13.84
C LYS A 74 -1.89 0.87 14.23
N THR A 75 -1.66 -0.20 13.49
CA THR A 75 -2.34 -1.48 13.72
C THR A 75 -1.41 -2.64 13.38
N VAL A 76 -1.79 -3.84 13.79
CA VAL A 76 -1.25 -5.08 13.23
C VAL A 76 -2.27 -5.58 12.21
N GLY A 77 -1.85 -5.73 10.96
CA GLY A 77 -2.66 -6.36 9.92
C GLY A 77 -2.16 -7.74 9.61
N TYR A 78 -3.08 -8.60 9.16
CA TYR A 78 -2.77 -9.98 8.82
C TYR A 78 -3.04 -10.22 7.35
N ASP A 79 -2.10 -10.86 6.66
CA ASP A 79 -2.30 -11.27 5.28
C ASP A 79 -3.25 -12.48 5.18
N GLU A 80 -3.43 -13.02 3.97
CA GLU A 80 -4.32 -14.15 3.72
C GLU A 80 -3.87 -15.42 4.46
N GLN A 81 -2.57 -15.56 4.73
CA GLN A 81 -1.96 -16.68 5.45
C GLN A 81 -2.10 -16.52 6.97
N GLY A 82 -2.39 -15.30 7.44
CA GLY A 82 -2.51 -14.97 8.86
C GLY A 82 -1.23 -14.39 9.44
N ASP A 83 -0.23 -14.06 8.62
CA ASP A 83 1.04 -13.50 9.07
C ASP A 83 0.88 -12.01 9.38
N GLY A 84 1.33 -11.61 10.57
CA GLY A 84 1.09 -10.29 11.14
C GLY A 84 2.17 -9.27 10.82
N ASN A 85 1.78 -8.10 10.34
CA ASN A 85 2.67 -6.98 10.07
C ASN A 85 2.17 -5.67 10.69
N LYS A 86 3.10 -4.88 11.25
CA LYS A 86 2.80 -3.55 11.79
C LYS A 86 2.61 -2.57 10.64
N ILE A 87 1.44 -1.95 10.57
CA ILE A 87 1.07 -1.04 9.47
C ILE A 87 0.70 0.32 10.04
N THR A 88 1.28 1.36 9.47
CA THR A 88 0.89 2.75 9.70
C THR A 88 0.19 3.28 8.47
N TYR A 89 -0.97 3.89 8.64
CA TYR A 89 -1.74 4.46 7.53
C TYR A 89 -2.52 5.68 7.98
N THR A 90 -2.96 6.48 7.01
CA THR A 90 -3.71 7.70 7.27
C THR A 90 -5.08 7.69 6.60
N ALA A 91 -6.01 8.46 7.16
CA ALA A 91 -7.32 8.71 6.58
C ALA A 91 -7.71 10.18 6.75
N THR A 92 -8.35 10.77 5.74
CA THR A 92 -8.84 12.16 5.80
C THR A 92 -10.17 12.30 6.58
N LYS A 93 -10.80 11.17 6.90
CA LYS A 93 -11.98 11.09 7.76
C LYS A 93 -11.71 10.10 8.88
N LYS A 94 -12.27 10.36 10.06
CA LYS A 94 -12.15 9.45 11.19
C LYS A 94 -12.88 8.14 10.85
N LEU A 95 -12.12 7.04 10.83
CA LEU A 95 -12.64 5.70 10.62
C LEU A 95 -13.52 5.26 11.80
N LYS A 96 -14.59 4.51 11.50
CA LYS A 96 -15.39 3.82 12.51
C LYS A 96 -14.52 2.79 13.22
N THR A 97 -14.61 2.70 14.54
CA THR A 97 -13.84 1.72 15.34
C THR A 97 -14.53 0.36 15.40
N ASN A 98 -13.77 -0.72 15.55
CA ASN A 98 -14.26 -2.10 15.56
C ASN A 98 -14.88 -2.55 14.23
N HIS A 99 -14.43 -1.97 13.12
CA HIS A 99 -14.75 -2.40 11.76
C HIS A 99 -13.54 -3.07 11.11
N TYR A 100 -13.76 -3.80 10.02
CA TYR A 100 -12.69 -4.46 9.29
C TYR A 100 -12.39 -3.73 8.00
N LEU A 101 -11.09 -3.56 7.72
CA LEU A 101 -10.61 -3.01 6.45
C LEU A 101 -9.67 -4.01 5.78
N LYS A 102 -9.71 -4.05 4.44
CA LYS A 102 -8.65 -4.58 3.60
C LYS A 102 -7.75 -3.42 3.17
N LEU A 103 -6.49 -3.45 3.56
CA LEU A 103 -5.46 -2.52 3.14
C LEU A 103 -4.74 -3.10 1.92
N THR A 104 -4.60 -2.29 0.86
CA THR A 104 -3.78 -2.63 -0.31
C THR A 104 -2.42 -1.97 -0.14
N ILE A 105 -1.35 -2.77 -0.09
CA ILE A 105 0.02 -2.32 0.22
C ILE A 105 0.96 -2.60 -0.95
N LYS A 106 1.95 -1.73 -1.18
CA LYS A 106 3.12 -2.00 -2.02
C LYS A 106 4.38 -1.60 -1.28
N GLN A 107 5.30 -2.55 -1.06
CA GLN A 107 6.57 -2.28 -0.34
C GLN A 107 6.36 -1.46 0.95
N GLY A 108 5.44 -1.91 1.80
CA GLY A 108 5.11 -1.22 3.07
C GLY A 108 4.25 0.05 2.94
N GLN A 109 4.01 0.56 1.73
CA GLN A 109 3.16 1.74 1.51
C GLN A 109 1.69 1.37 1.31
N VAL A 110 0.81 1.91 2.16
CA VAL A 110 -0.64 1.73 2.03
C VAL A 110 -1.15 2.61 0.90
N LEU A 111 -1.65 1.97 -0.16
CA LEU A 111 -2.16 2.63 -1.35
C LEU A 111 -3.60 3.09 -1.20
N ASN A 112 -4.42 2.22 -0.62
CA ASN A 112 -5.83 2.43 -0.36
C ASN A 112 -6.32 1.41 0.66
N TYR A 113 -7.55 1.59 1.12
CA TYR A 113 -8.26 0.64 1.95
C TYR A 113 -9.73 0.60 1.57
N SER A 114 -10.37 -0.55 1.83
CA SER A 114 -11.80 -0.74 1.65
C SER A 114 -12.40 -1.44 2.87
N GLU A 115 -13.60 -1.06 3.26
CA GLU A 115 -14.35 -1.78 4.29
C GLU A 115 -14.74 -3.18 3.81
N VAL A 116 -14.62 -4.17 4.69
CA VAL A 116 -14.94 -5.57 4.41
C VAL A 116 -15.78 -6.16 5.53
N LYS A 117 -16.61 -7.17 5.23
CA LYS A 117 -17.34 -7.91 6.27
C LYS A 117 -16.46 -9.04 6.79
N THR A 118 -16.73 -9.51 8.01
CA THR A 118 -16.01 -10.64 8.62
C THR A 118 -15.96 -11.88 7.72
N ASN A 119 -17.02 -12.15 6.97
CA ASN A 119 -17.11 -13.30 6.06
C ASN A 119 -16.24 -13.17 4.80
N ASP A 120 -15.84 -11.93 4.45
CA ASP A 120 -14.96 -11.65 3.30
C ASP A 120 -13.47 -11.73 3.69
N ILE A 121 -13.17 -11.89 4.99
CA ILE A 121 -11.82 -11.99 5.51
C ILE A 121 -11.35 -13.44 5.44
N PRO A 122 -10.15 -13.73 4.91
CA PRO A 122 -9.57 -15.06 4.93
C PRO A 122 -9.57 -15.66 6.33
N LYS A 123 -9.89 -16.96 6.43
CA LYS A 123 -10.05 -17.64 7.72
C LYS A 123 -8.84 -17.50 8.63
N ASN A 124 -7.63 -17.53 8.08
CA ASN A 124 -6.41 -17.42 8.87
C ASN A 124 -6.18 -15.99 9.38
N ALA A 125 -6.36 -14.97 8.54
CA ALA A 125 -6.37 -13.57 8.97
C ALA A 125 -7.40 -13.32 10.08
N ASN A 126 -8.62 -13.83 9.90
CA ASN A 126 -9.74 -13.61 10.81
C ASN A 126 -9.51 -14.22 12.20
N LYS A 127 -8.74 -15.32 12.33
CA LYS A 127 -8.39 -15.91 13.62
C LYS A 127 -7.61 -14.95 14.52
N ASN A 128 -6.78 -14.08 13.93
CA ASN A 128 -5.92 -13.16 14.67
C ASN A 128 -6.53 -11.75 14.85
N LEU A 129 -7.70 -11.50 14.25
CA LEU A 129 -8.41 -10.23 14.31
C LEU A 129 -9.51 -10.17 15.38
N ASN A 130 -9.90 -11.33 15.94
CA ASN A 130 -10.96 -11.46 16.92
C ASN A 130 -10.43 -11.68 18.33
#